data_AF-A0A3M1MNV2-F1
#
_entry.id   AF-A0A3M1MNV2-F1
#
_cell.length_a   1.000
_cell.length_b   1.000
_cell.length_c   1.000
_cell.angle_alpha   90.00
_cell.angle_beta   90.00
_cell.angle_gamma   90.00
#
_symmetry.space_group_name_H-M   'P 1'
#
loop_
_entity.id
_entity.type
_entity.pdbx_description
1 polymer ?
#
loop_
_entity_poly.entity_id
_entity_poly.type
_entity_poly.pdbx_seq_one_letter_code
_entity_poly.pdbx_strand_id
1 'polypeptide(L)'
;MAIYEQPKEDLLGRATQFPIRCVWVAATSEAVAGAVGATGGESAFGDADKREGRAAPSFRHAVGGRGPLPKNIFWGKRRDGGWSLFVDEDPVLHINGRQELRRLYFQGRKYAAASGRLEVLERVRYGGRLQHRRTVLAPDEQFRILSQVHAAVLDAIAAIESGRLRWGGGVQCDQADASRQLCGLIEALGESIPVAAVPNA
;
A
#
# COMPACT_ATOMS: atom_id res chain seq x y z
N MET A 1 -40.50 -18.85 -39.23
CA MET A 1 -39.82 -17.58 -39.57
C MET A 1 -40.46 -16.51 -38.69
N ALA A 2 -39.88 -16.24 -37.53
CA ALA A 2 -40.44 -15.32 -36.54
C ALA A 2 -39.57 -14.07 -36.51
N ILE A 3 -40.21 -12.93 -36.81
CA ILE A 3 -39.64 -11.59 -36.74
C ILE A 3 -39.79 -11.14 -35.29
N TYR A 4 -38.68 -10.81 -34.63
CA TYR A 4 -38.70 -10.21 -33.30
C TYR A 4 -38.19 -8.77 -33.44
N GLU A 5 -39.10 -7.81 -33.30
CA GLU A 5 -38.81 -6.39 -33.19
C GLU A 5 -38.02 -6.11 -31.91
N GLN A 6 -37.01 -5.25 -32.01
CA GLN A 6 -36.29 -4.69 -30.86
C GLN A 6 -37.01 -3.45 -30.35
N PRO A 7 -37.13 -3.24 -29.03
CA PRO A 7 -37.37 -1.91 -28.50
C PRO A 7 -36.05 -1.12 -28.42
N LYS A 8 -36.06 0.03 -29.09
CA LYS A 8 -35.18 1.18 -28.80
C LYS A 8 -35.55 1.74 -27.43
N GLU A 9 -34.57 1.86 -26.54
CA GLU A 9 -34.64 2.84 -25.46
C GLU A 9 -33.38 3.72 -25.51
N ASP A 10 -33.64 4.97 -25.84
CA ASP A 10 -32.70 6.09 -25.77
C ASP A 10 -32.54 6.56 -24.32
N LEU A 11 -31.28 6.87 -23.98
CA LEU A 11 -30.79 8.00 -23.19
C LEU A 11 -31.68 8.55 -22.06
N LEU A 12 -31.16 8.52 -20.81
CA LEU A 12 -30.87 9.72 -19.99
C LEU A 12 -30.54 9.36 -18.52
N GLY A 13 -29.34 9.78 -18.10
CA GLY A 13 -29.04 10.34 -16.78
C GLY A 13 -29.55 9.63 -15.52
N ARG A 14 -28.73 8.76 -14.95
CA ARG A 14 -28.68 8.58 -13.48
C ARG A 14 -27.24 8.50 -13.02
N ALA A 15 -26.73 9.64 -12.53
CA ALA A 15 -25.61 9.63 -11.60
C ALA A 15 -26.07 8.88 -10.35
N THR A 16 -25.64 7.63 -10.20
CA THR A 16 -25.90 6.84 -9.01
C THR A 16 -24.98 7.34 -7.89
N GLN A 17 -25.52 8.27 -7.12
CA GLN A 17 -25.02 8.66 -5.82
C GLN A 17 -25.26 7.49 -4.85
N PHE A 18 -24.24 6.66 -4.63
CA PHE A 18 -24.29 5.59 -3.64
C PHE A 18 -23.71 6.08 -2.32
N PRO A 19 -24.49 6.10 -1.21
CA PRO A 19 -23.94 6.38 0.10
C PRO A 19 -23.41 5.07 0.72
N ILE A 20 -22.14 4.73 0.48
CA ILE A 20 -21.44 3.80 1.38
C ILE A 20 -20.96 4.65 2.56
N ARG A 21 -21.77 4.76 3.61
CA ARG A 21 -21.36 5.38 4.87
C ARG A 21 -20.59 4.33 5.68
N CYS A 22 -19.29 4.23 5.46
CA CYS A 22 -18.39 3.66 6.46
C CYS A 22 -18.14 4.76 7.52
N VAL A 23 -18.83 4.68 8.65
CA VAL A 23 -18.65 5.62 9.77
C VAL A 23 -17.45 5.16 10.58
N TRP A 24 -16.33 5.88 10.48
CA TRP A 24 -15.14 5.64 11.29
C TRP A 24 -15.03 6.68 12.40
N VAL A 25 -14.91 6.22 13.65
CA VAL A 25 -14.57 7.05 14.80
C VAL A 25 -13.04 7.07 14.89
N ALA A 26 -12.43 8.23 14.64
CA ALA A 26 -10.99 8.42 14.82
C ALA A 26 -10.65 8.30 16.31
N ALA A 27 -9.88 7.26 16.67
CA ALA A 27 -9.24 7.20 17.98
C ALA A 27 -8.07 8.21 18.00
N THR A 28 -8.22 9.29 18.75
CA THR A 28 -7.15 10.27 18.99
C THR A 28 -6.09 9.64 19.89
N SER A 29 -4.84 9.58 19.43
CA SER A 29 -3.69 9.23 20.25
C SER A 29 -3.30 10.42 21.13
N GLU A 30 -3.46 10.27 22.45
CA GLU A 30 -2.85 11.17 23.42
C GLU A 30 -1.34 11.00 23.46
N ALA A 31 -0.65 12.14 23.45
CA ALA A 31 0.80 12.26 23.47
C ALA A 31 1.39 11.81 24.81
N VAL A 32 2.41 10.96 24.77
CA VAL A 32 3.32 10.75 25.92
C VAL A 32 4.65 11.39 25.57
N ALA A 33 4.92 12.51 26.25
CA ALA A 33 6.20 13.22 26.26
C ALA A 33 7.12 12.64 27.35
N GLY A 34 8.42 12.58 27.05
CA GLY A 34 9.50 12.30 28.02
C GLY A 34 10.51 11.29 27.46
N ALA A 35 11.83 11.43 27.56
CA ALA A 35 12.69 12.46 28.13
C ALA A 35 14.07 12.34 27.46
N VAL A 36 14.80 13.45 27.47
CA VAL A 36 16.12 13.64 26.85
C VAL A 36 17.22 12.96 27.67
N GLY A 37 18.13 12.25 27.00
CA GLY A 37 19.39 11.77 27.58
C GLY A 37 20.49 11.78 26.52
N ALA A 38 21.43 12.72 26.66
CA ALA A 38 22.57 12.93 25.77
C ALA A 38 23.81 12.19 26.30
N THR A 39 24.58 11.56 25.42
CA THR A 39 26.05 11.42 25.57
C THR A 39 26.69 11.16 24.21
N GLY A 40 27.80 11.85 23.97
CA GLY A 40 28.55 11.90 22.72
C GLY A 40 29.41 10.67 22.45
N GLY A 41 30.02 10.67 21.26
CA GLY A 41 30.93 9.64 20.78
C GLY A 41 31.31 9.89 19.33
N GLU A 42 32.18 10.87 19.09
CA GLU A 42 32.85 11.06 17.80
C GLU A 42 33.83 9.91 17.55
N SER A 43 33.77 9.29 16.36
CA SER A 43 34.93 8.62 15.78
C SER A 43 34.84 8.71 14.26
N ALA A 44 35.84 9.39 13.69
CA ALA A 44 36.09 9.51 12.27
C ALA A 44 36.72 8.23 11.73
N PHE A 45 36.24 7.71 10.59
CA PHE A 45 37.05 6.89 9.67
C PHE A 45 36.32 6.75 8.32
N GLY A 46 37.03 7.07 7.23
CA GLY A 46 36.95 6.30 5.99
C GLY A 46 36.19 6.91 4.81
N ASP A 47 36.97 7.55 3.95
CA ASP A 47 36.67 8.04 2.60
C ASP A 47 36.02 7.04 1.62
N ALA A 48 35.34 7.65 0.63
CA ALA A 48 35.15 7.21 -0.76
C ALA A 48 34.15 6.07 -1.10
N ASP A 49 32.94 6.46 -1.53
CA ASP A 49 32.36 5.95 -2.78
C ASP A 49 31.50 7.07 -3.43
N LYS A 50 32.12 7.81 -4.36
CA LYS A 50 31.41 8.74 -5.25
C LYS A 50 30.63 7.90 -6.27
N ARG A 51 29.32 7.73 -6.05
CA ARG A 51 28.38 7.30 -7.08
C ARG A 51 27.38 8.40 -7.37
N GLU A 52 27.69 9.18 -8.40
CA GLU A 52 26.67 9.84 -9.21
C GLU A 52 25.80 8.75 -9.86
N GLY A 53 24.49 8.78 -9.60
CA GLY A 53 23.61 7.76 -10.15
C GLY A 53 22.17 7.88 -9.70
N ARG A 54 21.50 8.91 -10.22
CA ARG A 54 20.04 9.17 -10.12
C ARG A 54 19.60 9.63 -8.72
N ALA A 55 19.20 10.89 -8.62
CA ALA A 55 18.40 11.36 -7.50
C ALA A 55 17.23 10.38 -7.30
N ALA A 56 17.22 9.68 -6.18
CA ALA A 56 16.05 8.95 -5.75
C ALA A 56 14.91 9.97 -5.70
N PRO A 57 13.75 9.71 -6.32
CA PRO A 57 12.66 10.67 -6.28
C PRO A 57 12.35 10.94 -4.80
N SER A 58 12.38 12.21 -4.43
CA SER A 58 12.19 12.67 -3.06
C SER A 58 10.71 12.50 -2.69
N PHE A 59 10.30 11.29 -2.35
CA PHE A 59 8.95 11.00 -1.91
C PHE A 59 8.83 11.26 -0.41
N ARG A 60 8.32 12.44 -0.09
CA ARG A 60 7.88 12.81 1.25
C ARG A 60 6.43 12.38 1.43
N HIS A 61 6.19 11.13 1.81
CA HIS A 61 4.97 10.80 2.53
C HIS A 61 5.23 11.11 4.01
N ALA A 62 5.07 12.38 4.36
CA ALA A 62 5.07 12.81 5.74
C ALA A 62 3.85 12.18 6.42
N VAL A 63 4.12 11.20 7.27
CA VAL A 63 3.13 10.62 8.18
C VAL A 63 2.65 11.76 9.07
N GLY A 64 1.46 12.30 8.81
CA GLY A 64 0.85 13.42 9.54
C GLY A 64 0.90 14.79 8.87
N GLY A 65 1.56 14.95 7.73
CA GLY A 65 1.48 16.17 6.91
C GLY A 65 0.72 15.86 5.63
N ARG A 66 -0.29 16.66 5.26
CA ARG A 66 -1.03 16.53 3.99
C ARG A 66 -0.06 16.53 2.80
N GLY A 67 0.47 15.35 2.47
CA GLY A 67 1.20 15.14 1.24
C GLY A 67 0.26 15.37 0.06
N PRO A 68 0.82 15.54 -1.15
CA PRO A 68 -0.01 15.48 -2.35
C PRO A 68 -0.79 14.17 -2.31
N LEU A 69 -2.10 14.25 -2.58
CA LEU A 69 -2.94 13.06 -2.72
C LEU A 69 -2.35 12.18 -3.82
N PRO A 70 -2.49 10.85 -3.70
CA PRO A 70 -2.12 10.00 -4.82
C PRO A 70 -2.92 10.40 -6.05
N LYS A 71 -2.44 10.17 -7.27
CA LYS A 71 -3.11 10.54 -8.52
C LYS A 71 -3.94 9.40 -9.09
N ASN A 72 -3.45 8.18 -8.95
CA ASN A 72 -4.00 6.97 -9.52
C ASN A 72 -3.99 5.86 -8.48
N ILE A 73 -5.09 5.12 -8.44
CA ILE A 73 -5.19 3.91 -7.62
C ILE A 73 -5.58 2.77 -8.54
N PHE A 74 -4.78 1.70 -8.55
CA PHE A 74 -5.05 0.49 -9.31
C PHE A 74 -5.21 -0.69 -8.39
N TRP A 75 -6.08 -1.60 -8.78
CA TRP A 75 -6.33 -2.82 -8.04
C TRP A 75 -6.45 -4.00 -9.02
N GLY A 76 -6.09 -5.19 -8.56
CA GLY A 76 -6.28 -6.40 -9.35
C GLY A 76 -6.42 -7.63 -8.48
N LYS A 77 -7.47 -8.41 -8.73
CA LYS A 77 -7.66 -9.72 -8.10
C LYS A 77 -6.98 -10.82 -8.91
N ARG A 78 -6.45 -11.83 -8.22
CA ARG A 78 -5.79 -13.00 -8.80
C ARG A 78 -6.71 -14.21 -8.69
N ARG A 79 -6.47 -15.21 -9.53
CA ARG A 79 -7.25 -16.46 -9.55
C ARG A 79 -7.19 -17.24 -8.24
N ASP A 80 -6.12 -17.07 -7.46
CA ASP A 80 -5.90 -17.71 -6.16
C ASP A 80 -6.59 -16.95 -5.00
N GLY A 81 -7.44 -15.97 -5.29
CA GLY A 81 -8.10 -15.13 -4.28
C GLY A 81 -7.20 -14.03 -3.71
N GLY A 82 -5.89 -14.07 -3.96
CA GLY A 82 -5.00 -12.97 -3.65
C GLY A 82 -5.26 -11.77 -4.54
N TRP A 83 -4.64 -10.65 -4.23
CA TRP A 83 -4.86 -9.41 -4.98
C TRP A 83 -3.68 -8.46 -4.80
N SER A 84 -3.73 -7.34 -5.51
CA SER A 84 -2.70 -6.29 -5.43
C SER A 84 -3.36 -4.92 -5.50
N LEU A 85 -2.82 -3.97 -4.71
CA LEU A 85 -3.22 -2.56 -4.67
C LEU A 85 -2.00 -1.71 -4.95
N PHE A 86 -2.16 -0.78 -5.87
CA PHE A 86 -1.15 0.20 -6.25
C PHE A 86 -1.73 1.57 -5.93
N VAL A 87 -1.13 2.27 -4.97
CA VAL A 87 -1.44 3.65 -4.66
C VAL A 87 -0.32 4.48 -5.31
N ASP A 88 -0.59 5.02 -6.50
CA ASP A 88 0.42 5.56 -7.41
C ASP A 88 1.59 4.59 -7.65
N GLU A 89 2.81 5.05 -7.39
CA GLU A 89 4.06 4.31 -7.49
C GLU A 89 4.42 3.65 -6.15
N ASP A 90 3.85 4.14 -5.04
CA ASP A 90 4.25 3.85 -3.66
C ASP A 90 3.16 4.36 -2.67
N PRO A 91 2.49 3.51 -1.86
CA PRO A 91 2.76 2.08 -1.64
C PRO A 91 2.16 1.13 -2.69
N VAL A 92 2.81 -0.03 -2.86
CA VAL A 92 2.25 -1.20 -3.58
C VAL A 92 2.14 -2.39 -2.64
N LEU A 93 0.94 -2.92 -2.47
CA LEU A 93 0.64 -4.04 -1.58
C LEU A 93 0.25 -5.27 -2.38
N HIS A 94 0.85 -6.41 -2.08
CA HIS A 94 0.43 -7.71 -2.62
C HIS A 94 -0.03 -8.61 -1.47
N ILE A 95 -1.25 -9.13 -1.61
CA ILE A 95 -1.92 -9.93 -0.58
C ILE A 95 -2.20 -11.33 -1.13
N ASN A 96 -1.99 -12.36 -0.31
CA ASN A 96 -2.22 -13.76 -0.69
C ASN A 96 -3.71 -14.15 -0.58
N GLY A 97 -4.06 -15.39 -0.92
CA GLY A 97 -5.45 -15.86 -0.85
C GLY A 97 -6.02 -15.89 0.57
N ARG A 98 -5.15 -15.87 1.59
CA ARG A 98 -5.49 -15.85 3.02
C ARG A 98 -5.62 -14.44 3.61
N GLN A 99 -5.62 -13.41 2.76
CA GLN A 99 -5.66 -12.00 3.18
C GLN A 99 -4.43 -11.54 3.99
N GLU A 100 -3.26 -12.18 3.78
CA GLU A 100 -2.00 -11.80 4.40
C GLU A 100 -1.06 -11.08 3.43
N LEU A 101 -0.34 -10.07 3.92
CA LEU A 101 0.67 -9.33 3.19
C LEU A 101 1.83 -10.25 2.85
N ARG A 102 2.08 -10.45 1.55
CA ARG A 102 3.19 -11.26 1.04
C ARG A 102 4.32 -10.44 0.45
N ARG A 103 4.02 -9.27 -0.13
CA ARG A 103 5.02 -8.33 -0.66
C ARG A 103 4.51 -6.90 -0.50
N LEU A 104 5.45 -6.00 -0.26
CA LEU A 104 5.20 -4.57 -0.13
C LEU A 104 6.29 -3.83 -0.91
N TYR A 105 5.93 -2.78 -1.63
CA TYR A 105 6.87 -1.75 -2.07
C TYR A 105 6.49 -0.47 -1.33
N PHE A 106 7.42 0.04 -0.53
CA PHE A 106 7.17 1.23 0.29
C PHE A 106 8.43 2.05 0.52
N GLN A 107 8.34 3.37 0.37
CA GLN A 107 9.44 4.33 0.43
C GLN A 107 10.64 3.92 -0.45
N GLY A 108 10.35 3.50 -1.68
CA GLY A 108 11.36 3.06 -2.64
C GLY A 108 12.05 1.73 -2.30
N ARG A 109 11.59 1.02 -1.27
CA ARG A 109 12.14 -0.26 -0.82
C ARG A 109 11.16 -1.39 -1.10
N LYS A 110 11.70 -2.56 -1.43
CA LYS A 110 10.93 -3.78 -1.64
C LYS A 110 11.03 -4.65 -0.40
N TYR A 111 9.89 -5.08 0.10
CA TYR A 111 9.77 -6.00 1.22
C TYR A 111 9.07 -7.28 0.75
N ALA A 112 9.46 -8.40 1.34
CA ALA A 112 8.76 -9.66 1.22
C ALA A 112 8.44 -10.21 2.60
N ALA A 113 7.30 -10.88 2.71
CA ALA A 113 7.00 -11.62 3.91
C ALA A 113 7.80 -12.92 3.95
N ALA A 114 8.22 -13.33 5.14
CA ALA A 114 8.76 -14.64 5.44
C ALA A 114 8.56 -14.93 6.93
N SER A 115 7.98 -16.09 7.27
CA SER A 115 7.82 -16.51 8.66
C SER A 115 7.10 -15.46 9.55
N GLY A 116 6.12 -14.74 8.99
CA GLY A 116 5.34 -13.72 9.71
C GLY A 116 6.08 -12.40 9.92
N ARG A 117 7.25 -12.23 9.29
CA ARG A 117 8.07 -11.02 9.34
C ARG A 117 8.24 -10.43 7.95
N LEU A 118 8.48 -9.12 7.91
CA LEU A 118 8.93 -8.45 6.70
C LEU A 118 10.46 -8.54 6.60
N GLU A 119 10.94 -8.87 5.41
CA GLU A 119 12.34 -8.84 5.02
C GLU A 119 12.54 -7.78 3.94
N VAL A 120 13.54 -6.91 4.08
CA VAL A 120 13.97 -6.01 3.01
C VAL A 120 14.67 -6.83 1.94
N LEU A 121 14.27 -6.66 0.68
CA LEU A 121 14.89 -7.27 -0.48
C LEU A 121 15.75 -6.26 -1.22
N GLU A 122 17.06 -6.41 -1.10
CA GLU A 122 18.03 -5.55 -1.77
C GLU A 122 18.72 -6.29 -2.92
N ARG A 123 18.89 -5.59 -4.04
CA ARG A 123 19.64 -6.08 -5.18
C ARG A 123 21.08 -5.62 -5.05
N VAL A 124 21.97 -6.52 -4.65
CA VAL A 124 23.40 -6.24 -4.52
C VAL A 124 24.18 -6.88 -5.67
N ARG A 125 25.22 -6.21 -6.17
CA ARG A 125 26.14 -6.80 -7.16
C ARG A 125 27.40 -7.27 -6.44
N TYR A 126 27.70 -8.55 -6.54
CA TYR A 126 28.92 -9.14 -5.97
C TYR A 126 29.61 -9.97 -7.06
N GLY A 127 30.87 -9.63 -7.38
CA GLY A 127 31.63 -10.31 -8.44
C GLY A 127 30.94 -10.28 -9.81
N GLY A 128 30.30 -9.17 -10.19
CA GLY A 128 29.56 -9.03 -11.46
C GLY A 128 28.21 -9.76 -11.51
N ARG A 129 27.84 -10.52 -10.47
CA ARG A 129 26.55 -11.22 -10.38
C ARG A 129 25.57 -10.44 -9.51
N LEU A 130 24.33 -10.37 -9.97
CA LEU A 130 23.21 -9.82 -9.19
C LEU A 130 22.77 -10.85 -8.16
N GLN A 131 22.78 -10.48 -6.89
CA GLN A 131 22.27 -11.29 -5.78
C GLN A 131 21.15 -10.53 -5.06
N HIS A 132 20.20 -11.27 -4.47
CA HIS A 132 19.20 -10.71 -3.58
C HIS A 132 19.65 -10.89 -2.13
N ARG A 133 20.05 -9.79 -1.49
CA ARG A 133 20.26 -9.77 -0.05
C ARG A 133 18.92 -9.62 0.64
N ARG A 134 18.71 -10.41 1.70
CA ARG A 134 17.52 -10.32 2.54
C ARG A 134 17.93 -9.94 3.95
N THR A 135 17.21 -8.99 4.53
CA THR A 135 17.45 -8.57 5.91
C THR A 135 16.10 -8.52 6.61
N VAL A 136 15.94 -9.35 7.64
CA VAL A 136 14.74 -9.37 8.48
C VAL A 136 14.63 -8.04 9.21
N LEU A 137 13.44 -7.42 9.16
CA LEU A 137 13.17 -6.20 9.91
C LEU A 137 13.04 -6.46 11.40
N ALA A 138 13.52 -5.52 12.21
CA ALA A 138 13.23 -5.50 13.63
C ALA A 138 11.71 -5.33 13.86
N PRO A 139 11.13 -5.90 14.93
CA PRO A 139 9.69 -5.80 15.19
C PRO A 139 9.15 -4.36 15.19
N ASP A 140 9.87 -3.42 15.80
CA ASP A 140 9.46 -2.02 15.88
C ASP A 140 9.51 -1.32 14.51
N GLU A 141 10.49 -1.67 13.68
CA GLU A 141 10.61 -1.15 12.32
C GLU A 141 9.48 -1.69 11.43
N GLN A 142 9.17 -2.98 11.54
CA GLN A 142 8.02 -3.59 10.87
C GLN A 142 6.72 -2.91 11.30
N PHE A 143 6.50 -2.74 12.60
CA PHE A 143 5.30 -2.07 13.12
C PHE A 143 5.17 -0.66 12.53
N ARG A 144 6.24 0.14 12.61
CA ARG A 144 6.27 1.49 12.04
C ARG A 144 5.93 1.50 10.56
N ILE A 145 6.54 0.64 9.75
CA ILE A 145 6.27 0.57 8.31
C ILE A 145 4.81 0.21 8.05
N LEU A 146 4.29 -0.81 8.72
CA LEU A 146 2.90 -1.25 8.53
C LEU A 146 1.90 -0.18 8.95
N SER A 147 2.13 0.55 10.04
CA SER A 147 1.29 1.68 10.44
C SER A 147 1.26 2.79 9.40
N GLN A 148 2.42 3.10 8.78
CA GLN A 148 2.49 4.14 7.74
C GLN A 148 1.77 3.71 6.45
N VAL A 149 1.95 2.46 6.04
CA VAL A 149 1.24 1.89 4.88
C VAL A 149 -0.26 1.87 5.14
N HIS A 150 -0.68 1.48 6.35
CA HIS A 150 -2.08 1.49 6.75
C HIS A 150 -2.68 2.90 6.64
N ALA A 151 -2.01 3.91 7.20
CA ALA A 151 -2.45 5.30 7.10
C ALA A 151 -2.55 5.78 5.63
N ALA A 152 -1.55 5.48 4.80
CA ALA A 152 -1.56 5.85 3.39
C ALA A 152 -2.71 5.20 2.61
N VAL A 153 -3.04 3.94 2.91
CA VAL A 153 -4.18 3.24 2.32
C VAL A 153 -5.50 3.87 2.77
N LEU A 154 -5.65 4.19 4.06
CA LEU A 154 -6.85 4.88 4.55
C LEU A 154 -7.05 6.26 3.90
N ASP A 155 -5.97 7.04 3.76
CA ASP A 155 -6.02 8.34 3.10
C ASP A 155 -6.44 8.23 1.62
N ALA A 156 -5.89 7.25 0.91
CA ALA A 156 -6.24 6.96 -0.48
C ALA A 156 -7.73 6.63 -0.62
N ILE A 157 -8.28 5.90 0.35
CA ILE A 157 -9.68 5.47 0.34
C ILE A 157 -10.61 6.63 0.65
N ALA A 158 -10.31 7.40 1.70
CA ALA A 158 -11.05 8.61 2.01
C ALA A 158 -11.05 9.59 0.82
N ALA A 159 -9.98 9.63 0.04
CA ALA A 159 -9.90 10.41 -1.19
C ALA A 159 -10.77 9.84 -2.32
N ILE A 160 -10.86 8.52 -2.50
CA ILE A 160 -11.82 7.88 -3.42
C ILE A 160 -13.26 8.17 -3.01
N GLU A 161 -13.60 7.95 -1.75
CA GLU A 161 -14.97 8.11 -1.22
C GLU A 161 -15.46 9.57 -1.30
N SER A 162 -14.56 10.53 -1.07
CA SER A 162 -14.85 11.97 -1.24
C SER A 162 -14.88 12.44 -2.70
N GLY A 163 -14.63 11.55 -3.67
CA GLY A 163 -14.56 11.87 -5.09
C GLY A 163 -13.34 12.71 -5.49
N ARG A 164 -12.38 12.92 -4.57
CA ARG A 164 -11.10 13.59 -4.86
C ARG A 164 -10.17 12.71 -5.67
N LEU A 165 -10.38 11.40 -5.62
CA LEU A 165 -9.70 10.44 -6.46
C LEU A 165 -10.66 9.58 -7.25
N ARG A 166 -10.19 9.19 -8.43
CA ARG A 166 -10.84 8.19 -9.27
C ARG A 166 -9.97 6.96 -9.32
N TRP A 167 -10.63 5.81 -9.45
CA TRP A 167 -9.98 4.57 -9.80
C TRP A 167 -9.27 4.74 -11.15
N GLY A 168 -7.96 4.48 -11.19
CA GLY A 168 -7.19 4.50 -12.43
C GLY A 168 -7.54 3.33 -13.37
N GLY A 169 -8.18 2.31 -12.81
CA GLY A 169 -8.63 1.11 -13.50
C GLY A 169 -8.31 -0.14 -12.67
N GLY A 170 -8.83 -1.28 -13.12
CA GLY A 170 -8.52 -2.56 -12.51
C GLY A 170 -8.58 -3.69 -13.52
N VAL A 171 -7.76 -4.71 -13.30
CA VAL A 171 -7.78 -5.92 -14.12
C VAL A 171 -8.91 -6.80 -13.61
N GLN A 172 -9.94 -7.01 -14.44
CA GLN A 172 -11.06 -7.93 -14.16
C GLN A 172 -11.90 -7.58 -12.93
N CYS A 173 -12.22 -6.30 -12.71
CA CYS A 173 -13.16 -5.91 -11.67
C CYS A 173 -14.16 -4.86 -12.15
N ASP A 174 -15.42 -5.01 -11.74
CA ASP A 174 -16.35 -3.89 -11.68
C ASP A 174 -15.89 -2.92 -10.57
N GLN A 175 -16.04 -1.61 -10.81
CA GLN A 175 -15.66 -0.55 -9.88
C GLN A 175 -16.43 -0.66 -8.54
N ALA A 176 -17.68 -1.11 -8.58
CA ALA A 176 -18.48 -1.34 -7.39
C ALA A 176 -17.91 -2.50 -6.55
N ASP A 177 -17.48 -3.58 -7.19
CA ASP A 177 -16.84 -4.71 -6.54
C ASP A 177 -15.45 -4.37 -5.98
N ALA A 178 -14.68 -3.55 -6.70
CA ALA A 178 -13.39 -3.06 -6.21
C ALA A 178 -13.56 -2.23 -4.93
N SER A 179 -14.55 -1.33 -4.91
CA SER A 179 -14.84 -0.50 -3.74
C SER A 179 -15.27 -1.36 -2.54
N ARG A 180 -16.20 -2.32 -2.74
CA ARG A 180 -16.64 -3.24 -1.67
C ARG A 180 -15.51 -4.10 -1.12
N GLN A 181 -14.65 -4.64 -1.99
CA GLN A 181 -13.51 -5.46 -1.57
C GLN A 181 -12.45 -4.63 -0.85
N LEU A 182 -12.26 -3.37 -1.23
CA LEU A 182 -11.35 -2.47 -0.53
C LEU A 182 -11.90 -2.03 0.83
N CYS A 183 -13.21 -1.83 0.98
CA CYS A 183 -13.82 -1.61 2.29
C CYS A 183 -13.66 -2.84 3.19
N GLY A 184 -13.97 -4.04 2.68
CA GLY A 184 -13.76 -5.29 3.41
C GLY A 184 -12.29 -5.56 3.73
N LEU A 185 -11.38 -5.08 2.88
CA LEU A 185 -9.96 -5.04 3.19
C LEU A 185 -9.69 -4.16 4.40
N ILE A 186 -10.11 -2.90 4.41
CA ILE A 186 -9.86 -2.00 5.54
C ILE A 186 -10.39 -2.61 6.83
N GLU A 187 -11.58 -3.19 6.79
CA GLU A 187 -12.16 -3.89 7.93
C GLU A 187 -11.25 -5.04 8.39
N ALA A 188 -10.72 -5.83 7.46
CA ALA A 188 -9.75 -6.88 7.75
C ALA A 188 -8.37 -6.35 8.19
N LEU A 189 -7.97 -5.16 7.74
CA LEU A 189 -6.71 -4.48 8.10
C LEU A 189 -6.83 -3.68 9.41
N GLY A 190 -8.05 -3.48 9.93
CA GLY A 190 -8.40 -2.44 10.89
C GLY A 190 -7.58 -2.40 12.18
N GLU A 191 -7.03 -3.54 12.61
CA GLU A 191 -6.13 -3.59 13.77
C GLU A 191 -4.66 -3.75 13.38
N SER A 192 -4.37 -4.52 12.33
CA SER A 192 -3.03 -4.65 11.75
C SER A 192 -3.07 -5.34 10.39
N ILE A 193 -2.08 -5.07 9.54
CA ILE A 193 -1.88 -5.83 8.30
C ILE A 193 -1.18 -7.14 8.65
N PRO A 194 -1.85 -8.31 8.57
CA PRO A 194 -1.19 -9.59 8.88
C PRO A 194 -0.10 -9.87 7.86
N VAL A 195 1.08 -10.29 8.32
CA VAL A 195 2.22 -10.61 7.46
C VAL A 195 2.27 -12.12 7.22
N ALA A 196 2.34 -12.53 5.96
CA ALA A 196 2.26 -13.94 5.59
C ALA A 196 3.43 -14.75 6.19
N ALA A 197 3.12 -15.85 6.87
CA ALA A 197 4.13 -16.85 7.22
C ALA A 197 4.65 -17.58 5.98
N VAL A 198 3.74 -17.87 5.04
CA VAL A 198 4.02 -18.56 3.79
C VAL A 198 3.51 -17.68 2.63
N PRO A 199 4.41 -16.98 1.90
CA PRO A 199 4.02 -15.94 0.94
C PRO A 199 3.14 -16.37 -0.23
N ASN A 200 3.14 -17.67 -0.55
CA ASN A 200 2.40 -18.26 -1.68
C ASN A 200 1.38 -19.31 -1.21
N ALA A 201 0.93 -19.22 0.04
CA ALA A 201 -0.12 -20.09 0.58
C ALA A 201 -1.52 -19.72 0.07
#